data_AF-A0A1J5IR88-F1
#
_entry.id   AF-A0A1J5IR88-F1
#
_cell.length_a   1.000
_cell.length_b   1.000
_cell.length_c   1.000
_cell.angle_alpha   90.00
_cell.angle_beta   90.00
_cell.angle_gamma   90.00
#
_symmetry.space_group_name_H-M   'P 1'
#
loop_
_entity.id
_entity.type
_entity.pdbx_description
1 polymer ?
#
loop_
_entity_poly.entity_id
_entity_poly.type
_entity_poly.pdbx_seq_one_letter_code
_entity_poly.pdbx_strand_id
1 'polypeptide(L)' 'MTDPAIVLFEAAKALIDYIDKEYVFDKSADMGCGGFDTYQSDAFHDLIVATQNAVAQFEATRQDAQ' A
#
# COMPACT_ATOMS: atom_id res chain seq x y z
N MET A 1 20.69 1.38 -10.25
CA MET A 1 19.59 1.79 -9.35
C MET A 1 18.35 1.92 -10.21
N THR A 2 17.24 1.31 -9.80
CA THR A 2 15.94 1.46 -10.46
C THR A 2 15.44 2.89 -10.25
N ASP A 3 14.79 3.47 -11.25
CA ASP A 3 14.21 4.82 -11.16
C ASP A 3 13.20 4.86 -9.97
N PRO A 4 13.34 5.79 -9.01
CA PRO A 4 12.41 5.93 -7.89
C PRO A 4 10.94 6.08 -8.31
N ALA A 5 10.67 6.67 -9.49
CA ALA A 5 9.32 6.74 -10.05
C ALA A 5 8.77 5.36 -10.45
N ILE A 6 9.63 4.48 -11.00
CA ILE A 6 9.27 3.10 -11.34
C ILE A 6 9.02 2.30 -10.06
N VAL A 7 9.87 2.46 -9.04
CA VAL A 7 9.70 1.78 -7.74
C VAL A 7 8.37 2.17 -7.08
N LEU A 8 8.05 3.46 -7.08
CA LEU A 8 6.75 3.94 -6.57
C LEU A 8 5.57 3.38 -7.36
N PHE A 9 5.67 3.36 -8.70
CA PHE A 9 4.62 2.81 -9.56
C PHE A 9 4.36 1.32 -9.29
N GLU A 10 5.42 0.52 -9.18
CA GLU A 10 5.31 -0.92 -8.92
C GLU A 10 4.74 -1.20 -7.52
N ALA A 11 5.19 -0.47 -6.49
CA ALA A 11 4.67 -0.60 -5.13
C ALA A 11 3.18 -0.22 -5.04
N ALA A 12 2.80 0.91 -5.65
CA ALA A 12 1.40 1.35 -5.69
C ALA A 12 0.51 0.35 -6.44
N LYS A 13 0.98 -0.19 -7.56
CA LYS A 13 0.27 -1.22 -8.32
C LYS A 13 0.04 -2.48 -7.48
N ALA A 14 1.06 -2.95 -6.77
CA ALA A 14 0.94 -4.13 -5.91
C ALA A 14 -0.04 -3.91 -4.74
N LEU A 15 -0.01 -2.73 -4.12
CA LEU A 15 -0.94 -2.36 -3.05
C LEU A 15 -2.40 -2.33 -3.54
N ILE A 16 -2.66 -1.71 -4.70
CA ILE A 16 -4.01 -1.62 -5.29
C ILE A 16 -4.52 -3.01 -5.68
N ASP A 17 -3.69 -3.83 -6.31
CA ASP A 17 -4.03 -5.20 -6.72
C ASP A 17 -4.41 -6.07 -5.50
N TYR A 18 -3.71 -5.90 -4.38
CA TYR A 18 -4.05 -6.58 -3.13
C TYR A 18 -5.39 -6.10 -2.56
N ILE A 19 -5.61 -4.78 -2.51
CA ILE A 19 -6.87 -4.20 -2.01
C ILE A 19 -8.08 -4.76 -2.77
N ASP A 20 -7.97 -4.82 -4.10
CA ASP A 20 -9.01 -5.34 -4.99
C ASP A 20 -9.23 -6.84 -4.80
N LYS A 21 -8.16 -7.65 -4.88
CA LYS A 21 -8.25 -9.12 -4.79
C LYS A 21 -8.74 -9.62 -3.44
N GLU A 22 -8.30 -8.98 -2.36
CA GLU A 22 -8.63 -9.42 -1.00
C GLU A 22 -9.91 -8.80 -0.46
N TYR A 23 -10.62 -8.01 -1.28
CA TYR A 23 -11.88 -7.37 -0.90
C TYR A 23 -11.74 -6.64 0.44
N VAL A 24 -10.59 -5.97 0.65
CA VAL A 24 -10.16 -5.48 1.98
C VAL A 24 -11.23 -4.62 2.63
N PHE A 25 -11.94 -3.81 1.84
CA PHE A 25 -13.00 -2.94 2.32
C PHE A 25 -14.39 -3.58 2.31
N ASP A 26 -14.67 -4.51 1.40
CA ASP A 26 -15.98 -5.19 1.36
C ASP A 26 -16.14 -6.16 2.54
N LYS A 27 -15.05 -6.80 2.99
CA LYS A 27 -15.03 -7.62 4.23
C LYS A 27 -15.45 -6.82 5.47
N SER A 28 -15.20 -5.51 5.48
CA SER A 28 -15.62 -4.64 6.58
C SER A 28 -17.13 -4.35 6.58
N ALA A 29 -17.77 -4.39 5.40
CA ALA A 29 -19.20 -4.18 5.25
C ALA A 29 -20.03 -5.43 5.60
N ASP A 30 -19.47 -6.63 5.38
CA ASP A 30 -20.14 -7.92 5.62
C ASP A 30 -20.23 -8.32 7.11
N MET A 31 -19.53 -7.62 8.01
CA MET A 31 -19.45 -7.98 9.43
C MET A 31 -20.64 -7.52 10.30
N GLY A 32 -21.67 -6.90 9.72
CA GLY A 32 -22.90 -6.53 10.42
C GLY A 32 -22.71 -5.51 11.56
N CYS A 33 -23.71 -5.41 12.46
CA CYS A 33 -23.82 -4.32 13.43
C CYS A 33 -22.89 -4.42 14.67
N GLY A 34 -21.83 -5.25 14.65
CA GLY A 34 -21.14 -5.60 15.90
C GLY A 34 -19.67 -6.03 15.85
N GLY A 35 -19.01 -6.04 14.69
CA GLY A 35 -17.59 -6.39 14.66
C GLY A 35 -16.87 -5.67 13.53
N PHE A 36 -15.80 -4.95 13.87
CA PHE A 36 -14.74 -4.66 12.90
C PHE A 36 -13.70 -5.76 13.07
N ASP A 37 -13.33 -6.42 11.98
CA ASP A 37 -12.15 -7.26 11.99
C ASP A 37 -10.98 -6.30 11.91
N THR A 38 -10.38 -6.00 13.06
CA THR A 38 -9.20 -5.14 13.12
C THR A 38 -7.94 -5.87 12.67
N TYR A 39 -8.05 -7.14 12.30
CA TYR A 39 -6.95 -7.91 11.75
C TYR A 39 -6.54 -7.33 10.40
N GLN A 40 -5.38 -6.68 10.40
CA GLN A 40 -4.62 -6.41 9.19
C GLN A 40 -3.71 -7.61 8.95
N SER A 41 -3.78 -8.20 7.76
CA SER A 41 -2.85 -9.28 7.38
C SER A 41 -1.42 -8.74 7.28
N ASP A 42 -0.45 -9.59 7.61
CA ASP A 42 0.97 -9.25 7.47
C ASP A 42 1.31 -8.84 6.03
N ALA A 43 0.71 -9.52 5.04
CA ALA A 43 0.88 -9.19 3.63
C ALA A 43 0.37 -7.78 3.29
N PHE A 44 -0.76 -7.36 3.84
CA PHE A 44 -1.28 -6.02 3.63
C PHE A 44 -0.40 -4.97 4.32
N HIS A 45 0.06 -5.26 5.53
CA HIS A 45 0.98 -4.40 6.27
C HIS A 45 2.30 -4.18 5.50
N ASP A 46 2.90 -5.26 5.00
CA ASP A 46 4.15 -5.21 4.24
C ASP A 46 4.01 -4.38 2.96
N LEU A 47 2.88 -4.50 2.26
CA LEU A 47 2.59 -3.68 1.07
C LEU A 47 2.47 -2.19 1.40
N ILE A 48 1.86 -1.84 2.54
CA ILE A 48 1.78 -0.45 3.00
C ILE A 48 3.18 0.08 3.31
N VAL A 49 3.97 -0.65 4.08
CA VAL A 49 5.34 -0.25 4.44
C VAL A 49 6.22 -0.11 3.20
N ALA A 50 6.15 -1.05 2.26
CA ALA A 50 6.87 -0.98 0.99
C ALA A 50 6.49 0.26 0.18
N THR A 51 5.20 0.58 0.12
CA THR A 51 4.69 1.76 -0.59
C THR A 51 5.15 3.06 0.09
N GLN A 52 5.09 3.14 1.42
CA GLN A 52 5.58 4.29 2.19
C GLN A 52 7.08 4.52 1.97
N ASN A 53 7.88 3.46 1.95
CA ASN A 53 9.31 3.56 1.65
C ASN A 53 9.56 4.05 0.22
N ALA A 54 8.79 3.58 -0.76
CA ALA A 54 8.90 4.03 -2.15
C ALA A 54 8.53 5.53 -2.30
N VAL A 55 7.51 5.99 -1.57
CA VAL A 55 7.15 7.42 -1.50
C VAL A 55 8.32 8.23 -0.94
N ALA A 56 8.89 7.83 0.20
CA ALA A 56 10.00 8.54 0.82
C ALA A 56 11.23 8.63 -0.10
N GLN A 57 11.55 7.55 -0.83
CA GLN A 57 12.64 7.54 -1.81
C GLN A 57 12.37 8.49 -2.99
N PHE A 58 11.14 8.51 -3.50
CA PHE A 58 10.76 9.41 -4.59
C PHE A 58 10.80 10.88 -4.15
N GLU A 59 10.32 11.18 -2.93
CA GLU A 59 10.35 12.54 -2.36
C GLU A 59 11.78 13.04 -2.14
N ALA A 60 12.67 12.20 -1.59
CA ALA A 60 14.08 12.54 -1.42
C ALA A 60 14.74 12.90 -2.76
N THR A 61 14.46 12.10 -3.80
CA THR A 61 14.97 12.34 -5.16
C THR A 61 14.46 13.67 -5.74
N ARG A 62 13.23 14.09 -5.40
CA ARG A 62 12.69 15.39 -5.83
C ARG A 62 13.28 16.57 -5.08
N GLN A 63 13.63 16.41 -3.80
CA GLN A 63 14.25 17.45 -3.00
C GLN A 63 15.71 17.71 -3.44
N ASP A 64 16.44 16.67 -3.81
CA ASP A 64 17.82 16.78 -4.33
C ASP A 64 17.90 17.42 -5.74
N ALA A 65 16.77 17.48 -6.45
CA ALA A 65 16.66 18.06 -7.79
C ALA A 65 16.25 19.55 -7.80
N GLN A 66 16.01 20.15 -6.63
CA GLN A 66 15.66 21.57 -6.44
C GLN A 66 16.86 22.39 -5.97
#